data_AF-A0A966HI02-F1
#
_entry.id   AF-A0A966HI02-F1
#
_cell.length_a   1.000
_cell.length_b   1.000
_cell.length_c   1.000
_cell.angle_alpha   90.00
_cell.angle_beta   90.00
_cell.angle_gamma   90.00
#
_symmetry.space_group_name_H-M   'P 1'
#
loop_
_entity.id
_entity.type
_entity.pdbx_description
1 polymer ?
#
loop_
_entity_poly.entity_id
_entity_poly.type
_entity_poly.pdbx_seq_one_letter_code
_entity_poly.pdbx_strand_id
1 'polypeptide(L)'
;MELITIILVAIFAETSYLAFRTLQPAKISEDSLLIDTSVLIDGRILSIARSNLLGSKLVVPTSVVRELQFMADKADHDKRERARFGLDIINQLQALETVNVEVIDDGLIDQNGVDEQLLKLAQKWRAKLCTIDYNLNKSARVQGVIVVNINELAHALRTTHLPGEIIEIKLQQQGQDSHQAVGYLDDGTMVVVDHAKQRIGQNVQVEATRVLQTEAGKMLFARLVNDIPNIKSRETKKPILSAKKPNFDRNNRQTDHRVARSDRSVSPKTQTGRKHNRKPSQEDRLVDLANN
;
A
#
# COMPACT_ATOMS: atom_id res chain seq x y z
N MET A 1 -9.80 11.56 73.53
CA MET A 1 -8.75 10.62 73.10
C MET A 1 -9.27 9.68 72.01
N GLU A 2 -10.44 9.05 72.19
CA GLU A 2 -10.97 8.05 71.24
C GLU A 2 -11.33 8.59 69.83
N LEU A 3 -11.85 9.81 69.73
CA LEU A 3 -12.18 10.40 68.42
C LEU A 3 -10.93 10.64 67.55
N ILE A 4 -9.84 11.09 68.17
CA ILE A 4 -8.57 11.37 67.48
C ILE A 4 -7.95 10.07 66.97
N THR A 5 -8.03 8.99 67.75
CA THR A 5 -7.52 7.66 67.33
C THR A 5 -8.32 7.09 66.15
N ILE A 6 -9.63 7.28 66.11
CA ILE A 6 -10.47 6.80 64.99
C ILE A 6 -10.11 7.53 63.69
N ILE A 7 -9.92 8.86 63.75
CA ILE A 7 -9.55 9.66 62.57
C ILE A 7 -8.15 9.27 62.06
N LEU A 8 -7.18 9.06 62.96
CA LEU A 8 -5.83 8.61 62.57
C LEU A 8 -5.84 7.23 61.89
N VAL A 9 -6.64 6.29 62.39
CA VAL A 9 -6.79 4.96 61.78
C VAL A 9 -7.46 5.06 60.41
N ALA A 10 -8.46 5.92 60.26
CA ALA A 10 -9.13 6.13 58.97
C ALA A 10 -8.16 6.72 57.92
N ILE A 11 -7.40 7.76 58.29
CA ILE A 11 -6.39 8.37 57.40
C ILE A 11 -5.29 7.36 57.07
N PHE A 12 -4.82 6.58 58.06
CA PHE A 12 -3.81 5.55 57.81
C PHE A 12 -4.35 4.44 56.89
N ALA A 13 -5.59 4.01 57.08
CA ALA A 13 -6.23 3.02 56.22
C ALA A 13 -6.41 3.56 54.79
N GLU A 14 -6.83 4.82 54.64
CA GLU A 14 -7.06 5.45 53.34
C GLU A 14 -5.74 5.69 52.60
N THR A 15 -4.72 6.20 53.29
CA THR A 15 -3.36 6.38 52.72
C THR A 15 -2.69 5.05 52.42
N SER A 16 -2.86 4.03 53.27
CA SER A 16 -2.39 2.67 52.99
C SER A 16 -3.13 2.03 51.83
N TYR A 17 -4.45 2.25 51.71
CA TYR A 17 -5.25 1.76 50.60
C TYR A 17 -4.87 2.42 49.28
N LEU A 18 -4.67 3.75 49.29
CA LEU A 18 -4.18 4.50 48.14
C LEU A 18 -2.78 4.01 47.75
N ALA A 19 -1.85 3.90 48.70
CA ALA A 19 -0.50 3.38 48.45
C ALA A 19 -0.52 1.94 47.90
N PHE A 20 -1.36 1.07 48.46
CA PHE A 20 -1.53 -0.30 47.98
C PHE A 20 -2.11 -0.35 46.57
N ARG A 21 -3.04 0.55 46.22
CA ARG A 21 -3.60 0.67 44.87
C ARG A 21 -2.56 1.19 43.87
N THR A 22 -1.69 2.11 44.27
CA THR A 22 -0.59 2.60 43.42
C THR A 22 0.50 1.54 43.21
N LEU A 23 0.63 0.59 44.14
CA LEU A 23 1.61 -0.50 44.07
C LEU A 23 1.11 -1.77 43.37
N GLN A 24 -0.15 -1.82 42.92
CA GLN A 24 -0.58 -2.96 42.10
C GLN A 24 0.09 -2.86 40.72
N PRO A 25 0.90 -3.86 40.33
CA PRO A 25 1.46 -3.89 38.99
C PRO A 25 0.29 -3.87 38.01
N ALA A 26 0.36 -3.01 37.00
CA ALA A 26 -0.74 -2.82 36.09
C ALA A 26 -1.16 -4.17 35.51
N LYS A 27 -2.42 -4.55 35.71
CA LYS A 27 -2.95 -5.83 35.23
C LYS A 27 -2.90 -5.83 33.70
N ILE A 28 -1.86 -6.40 33.12
CA ILE A 28 -1.71 -6.60 31.68
C ILE A 28 -2.85 -7.52 31.26
N SER A 29 -3.81 -6.96 30.51
CA SER A 29 -4.99 -7.68 30.05
C SER A 29 -4.69 -8.40 28.73
N GLU A 30 -5.54 -9.39 28.41
CA GLU A 30 -5.52 -10.14 27.13
C GLU A 30 -5.61 -9.24 25.87
N ASP A 31 -5.96 -7.95 26.04
CA ASP A 31 -6.05 -6.97 24.95
C ASP A 31 -4.82 -6.05 24.82
N SER A 32 -3.74 -6.34 25.57
CA SER A 32 -2.50 -5.56 25.48
C SER A 32 -1.78 -5.82 24.16
N LEU A 33 -1.14 -4.78 23.63
CA LEU A 33 -0.36 -4.82 22.40
C LEU A 33 1.13 -4.66 22.74
N LEU A 34 1.91 -5.74 22.61
CA LEU A 34 3.35 -5.74 22.79
C LEU A 34 4.03 -5.11 21.59
N ILE A 35 4.85 -4.11 21.83
CA ILE A 35 5.50 -3.32 20.78
C ILE A 35 6.94 -3.78 20.60
N ASP A 36 7.28 -4.14 19.37
CA ASP A 36 8.63 -4.50 18.92
C ASP A 36 9.44 -3.24 18.50
N THR A 37 10.77 -3.35 18.58
CA THR A 37 11.77 -2.38 18.12
C THR A 37 11.50 -1.92 16.69
N SER A 38 11.18 -2.85 15.80
CA SER A 38 10.95 -2.57 14.37
C SER A 38 9.82 -1.56 14.14
N VAL A 39 8.74 -1.65 14.93
CA VAL A 39 7.57 -0.77 14.86
C VAL A 39 7.90 0.64 15.34
N LEU A 40 8.70 0.74 16.40
CA LEU A 40 9.11 2.04 16.96
C LEU A 40 10.02 2.79 15.99
N ILE A 41 10.95 2.10 15.35
CA ILE A 41 11.86 2.69 14.35
C ILE A 41 11.09 3.17 13.10
N ASP A 42 10.03 2.48 12.70
CA ASP A 42 9.17 2.89 11.58
C ASP A 42 8.30 4.10 11.93
N GLY A 43 7.80 4.17 13.17
CA GLY A 43 7.11 5.33 13.72
C GLY A 43 5.66 5.53 13.28
N ARG A 44 5.15 4.81 12.26
CA ARG A 44 3.73 4.94 11.84
C ARG A 44 2.74 4.58 12.94
N ILE A 45 3.16 3.79 13.93
CA ILE A 45 2.37 3.49 15.13
C ILE A 45 1.87 4.76 15.84
N LEU A 46 2.67 5.84 15.83
CA LEU A 46 2.30 7.12 16.43
C LEU A 46 1.12 7.77 15.69
N SER A 47 1.13 7.75 14.36
CA SER A 47 0.03 8.28 13.55
C SER A 47 -1.26 7.46 13.75
N ILE A 48 -1.13 6.14 13.91
CA ILE A 48 -2.26 5.24 14.18
C ILE A 48 -2.80 5.46 15.60
N ALA A 49 -1.93 5.73 16.58
CA ALA A 49 -2.32 6.09 17.94
C ALA A 49 -3.08 7.43 17.97
N ARG A 50 -2.60 8.44 17.23
CA ARG A 50 -3.24 9.76 17.11
C ARG A 50 -4.61 9.73 16.45
N SER A 51 -4.88 8.75 15.59
CA SER A 51 -6.20 8.60 14.95
C SER A 51 -7.23 7.89 15.83
N ASN A 52 -6.90 7.55 17.09
CA ASN A 52 -7.75 6.82 18.03
C ASN A 52 -8.13 5.41 17.57
N LEU A 53 -7.37 4.83 16.64
CA LEU A 53 -7.61 3.48 16.12
C LEU A 53 -7.11 2.40 17.10
N LEU A 54 -6.14 2.73 17.95
CA LEU A 54 -5.60 1.83 18.97
C LEU A 54 -6.40 1.96 20.27
N GLY A 55 -7.31 1.01 20.54
CA GLY A 55 -8.01 0.90 21.84
C GLY A 55 -7.28 0.06 22.88
N SER A 56 -6.18 -0.58 22.48
CA SER A 56 -5.36 -1.47 23.32
C SER A 56 -4.34 -0.69 24.14
N LYS A 57 -4.02 -1.21 25.34
CA LYS A 57 -2.84 -0.76 26.08
C LYS A 57 -1.58 -1.14 25.32
N LEU A 58 -0.69 -0.18 25.06
CA LEU A 58 0.59 -0.41 24.41
C LEU A 58 1.63 -0.76 25.49
N VAL A 59 2.29 -1.90 25.33
CA VAL A 59 3.31 -2.36 26.26
C VAL A 59 4.64 -2.41 25.53
N VAL A 60 5.61 -1.64 26.00
CA VAL A 60 6.98 -1.64 25.46
C VAL A 60 7.88 -2.37 26.47
N PRO A 61 8.39 -3.56 26.17
CA PRO A 61 9.29 -4.26 27.07
C PRO A 61 10.61 -3.51 27.26
N THR A 62 11.21 -3.61 28.44
CA THR A 62 12.50 -2.96 28.71
C THR A 62 13.62 -3.50 27.81
N SER A 63 13.57 -4.77 27.39
CA SER A 63 14.49 -5.34 26.39
C SER A 63 14.50 -4.57 25.06
N VAL A 64 13.32 -4.17 24.55
CA VAL A 64 13.16 -3.36 23.33
C VAL A 64 13.79 -1.98 23.51
N VAL A 65 13.57 -1.35 24.67
CA VAL A 65 14.21 -0.06 25.00
C VAL A 65 15.74 -0.19 25.04
N ARG A 66 16.26 -1.24 25.68
CA ARG A 66 17.71 -1.50 25.75
C ARG A 66 18.31 -1.77 24.37
N GLU A 67 17.61 -2.48 23.50
CA GLU A 67 18.05 -2.72 22.12
C GLU A 67 18.15 -1.41 21.34
N LEU A 68 17.14 -0.54 21.43
CA LEU A 68 17.17 0.80 20.83
C LEU A 68 18.34 1.63 21.37
N GLN A 69 18.56 1.63 22.69
CA GLN A 69 19.70 2.34 23.31
C GLN A 69 21.04 1.81 22.81
N PHE A 70 21.20 0.47 22.78
CA PHE A 70 22.42 -0.16 22.28
C PHE A 70 22.68 0.21 20.81
N MET A 71 21.66 0.22 19.97
CA MET A 71 21.75 0.65 18.57
C MET A 71 22.08 2.14 18.46
N ALA A 72 21.52 2.99 19.33
CA ALA A 72 21.79 4.43 19.36
C ALA A 72 23.24 4.76 19.74
N ASP A 73 23.89 3.92 20.54
CA ASP A 73 25.25 4.14 21.01
C ASP A 73 26.33 3.49 20.13
N LYS A 74 26.05 2.28 19.62
CA LYS A 74 27.10 1.41 19.03
C LYS A 74 26.97 1.15 17.53
N ALA A 75 25.88 1.59 16.89
CA ALA A 75 25.69 1.35 15.47
C ALA A 75 26.30 2.46 14.60
N ASP A 76 26.25 2.26 13.28
CA ASP A 76 26.59 3.28 12.27
C ASP A 76 25.64 4.47 12.34
N HIS A 77 26.05 5.62 11.78
CA HIS A 77 25.32 6.89 11.85
C HIS A 77 23.81 6.73 11.57
N ASP A 78 23.43 6.12 10.45
CA ASP A 78 22.03 5.99 10.05
C ASP A 78 21.22 5.09 10.99
N LYS A 79 21.84 4.01 11.49
CA LYS A 79 21.20 3.12 12.47
C LYS A 79 21.01 3.82 13.81
N ARG A 80 21.97 4.65 14.23
CA ARG A 80 21.86 5.46 15.46
C ARG A 80 20.73 6.46 15.39
N GLU A 81 20.63 7.20 14.29
CA GLU A 81 19.55 8.19 14.09
C GLU A 81 18.18 7.51 14.11
N ARG A 82 18.05 6.35 13.45
CA ARG A 82 16.81 5.54 13.47
C ARG A 82 16.46 5.03 14.87
N ALA A 83 17.45 4.60 15.65
CA ALA A 83 17.23 4.12 17.00
C ALA A 83 16.82 5.25 17.97
N ARG A 84 17.45 6.42 17.86
CA ARG A 84 17.06 7.64 18.58
C ARG A 84 15.62 8.04 18.24
N PHE A 85 15.28 8.02 16.96
CA PHE A 85 13.91 8.25 16.52
C PHE A 85 12.93 7.25 17.16
N GLY A 86 13.29 5.96 17.24
CA GLY A 86 12.48 4.96 17.94
C GLY A 86 12.25 5.28 19.43
N LEU A 87 13.28 5.76 20.13
CA LEU A 87 13.15 6.22 21.52
C LEU A 87 12.25 7.45 21.64
N ASP A 88 12.35 8.40 20.70
CA ASP A 88 11.48 9.58 20.64
C ASP A 88 10.02 9.20 20.38
N ILE A 89 9.76 8.15 19.59
CA ILE A 89 8.41 7.62 19.37
C ILE A 89 7.81 7.09 20.67
N ILE A 90 8.58 6.41 21.53
CA ILE A 90 8.09 5.96 22.85
C ILE A 90 7.65 7.18 23.68
N ASN A 91 8.50 8.21 23.77
CA ASN A 91 8.20 9.43 24.54
C ASN A 91 6.93 10.13 24.00
N GLN A 92 6.81 10.23 22.67
CA GLN A 92 5.64 10.83 22.03
C GLN A 92 4.37 10.02 22.27
N LEU A 93 4.45 8.69 22.22
CA LEU A 93 3.32 7.81 22.52
C LEU A 93 2.88 7.97 23.99
N GLN A 94 3.81 8.03 24.93
CA GLN A 94 3.51 8.24 26.36
C GLN A 94 2.86 9.61 26.64
N ALA A 95 3.16 10.62 25.83
CA ALA A 95 2.55 11.95 25.95
C ALA A 95 1.13 12.04 25.38
N LEU A 96 0.64 11.02 24.66
CA LEU A 96 -0.72 11.00 24.13
C LEU A 96 -1.72 10.57 25.21
N GLU A 97 -2.75 11.38 25.42
CA GLU A 97 -3.87 11.02 26.32
C GLU A 97 -4.77 9.93 25.75
N THR A 98 -4.70 9.70 24.43
CA THR A 98 -5.58 8.78 23.70
C THR A 98 -5.17 7.31 23.83
N VAL A 99 -3.92 7.04 24.22
CA VAL A 99 -3.37 5.68 24.36
C VAL A 99 -2.65 5.53 25.70
N ASN A 100 -2.81 4.37 26.33
CA ASN A 100 -2.05 4.04 27.53
C ASN A 100 -0.78 3.27 27.14
N VAL A 101 0.38 3.87 27.36
CA VAL A 101 1.69 3.27 27.04
C VAL A 101 2.45 3.00 28.34
N GLU A 102 2.83 1.75 28.55
CA GLU A 102 3.63 1.34 29.71
C GLU A 102 4.93 0.67 29.26
N VAL A 103 6.04 1.10 29.87
CA VAL A 103 7.32 0.40 29.76
C VAL A 103 7.41 -0.59 30.91
N ILE A 104 7.56 -1.87 30.59
CA ILE A 104 7.52 -2.95 31.59
C ILE A 104 8.86 -3.68 31.62
N ASP A 105 9.36 -3.95 32.83
CA ASP A 105 10.50 -4.86 32.99
C ASP A 105 10.04 -6.28 32.70
N ASP A 106 10.60 -6.83 31.63
CA ASP A 106 10.30 -8.16 31.14
C ASP A 106 11.24 -9.21 31.72
N GLY A 107 12.22 -8.82 32.53
CA GLY A 107 13.18 -9.74 33.15
C GLY A 107 14.02 -10.48 32.11
N LEU A 108 14.22 -9.91 30.92
CA LEU A 108 15.14 -10.47 29.93
C LEU A 108 16.55 -10.56 30.55
N ILE A 109 17.05 -11.78 30.65
CA ILE A 109 18.44 -12.07 30.95
C ILE A 109 19.15 -12.23 29.59
N ASP A 110 20.28 -11.54 29.38
CA ASP A 110 21.05 -11.35 28.14
C ASP A 110 21.25 -12.56 27.20
N GLN A 111 20.91 -13.78 27.62
CA GLN A 111 21.06 -15.01 26.84
C GLN A 111 19.90 -15.28 25.87
N ASN A 112 18.72 -14.70 26.08
CA ASN A 112 17.59 -14.84 25.16
C ASN A 112 17.56 -13.63 24.23
N GLY A 113 17.38 -13.84 22.92
CA GLY A 113 17.15 -12.75 21.98
C GLY A 113 15.84 -12.01 22.29
N VAL A 114 15.77 -10.72 21.93
CA VAL A 114 14.59 -9.86 22.14
C VAL A 114 13.33 -10.50 21.53
N ASP A 115 13.46 -11.04 20.31
CA ASP A 115 12.39 -11.75 19.60
C ASP A 115 11.78 -12.90 20.40
N GLU A 116 12.63 -13.77 20.97
CA GLU A 116 12.16 -14.93 21.74
C GLU A 116 11.45 -14.48 23.02
N GLN A 117 11.93 -13.42 23.64
CA GLN A 117 11.28 -12.85 24.81
C GLN A 117 9.93 -12.24 24.47
N LEU A 118 9.82 -11.50 23.37
CA LEU A 118 8.55 -10.94 22.89
C LEU A 118 7.51 -12.05 22.68
N LEU A 119 7.91 -13.17 22.09
CA LEU A 119 7.04 -14.33 21.89
C LEU A 119 6.61 -14.96 23.23
N LYS A 120 7.55 -15.18 24.15
CA LYS A 120 7.27 -15.73 25.48
C LYS A 120 6.31 -14.83 26.27
N LEU A 121 6.53 -13.51 26.23
CA LEU A 121 5.65 -12.52 26.88
C LEU A 121 4.26 -12.53 26.25
N ALA A 122 4.18 -12.54 24.91
CA ALA A 122 2.90 -12.55 24.20
C ALA A 122 2.07 -13.77 24.58
N GLN A 123 2.68 -14.95 24.67
CA GLN A 123 2.02 -16.17 25.12
C GLN A 123 1.62 -16.09 26.60
N LYS A 124 2.54 -15.68 27.48
CA LYS A 124 2.32 -15.60 28.92
C LYS A 124 1.18 -14.65 29.29
N TRP A 125 1.12 -13.50 28.63
CA TRP A 125 0.12 -12.46 28.89
C TRP A 125 -1.10 -12.55 27.97
N ARG A 126 -1.12 -13.52 27.05
CA ARG A 126 -2.11 -13.61 25.95
C ARG A 126 -2.25 -12.29 25.19
N ALA A 127 -1.15 -11.54 25.09
CA ALA A 127 -1.08 -10.26 24.42
C ALA A 127 -0.88 -10.43 22.91
N LYS A 128 -1.28 -9.42 22.14
CA LYS A 128 -1.02 -9.35 20.70
C LYS A 128 0.38 -8.78 20.48
N LEU A 129 1.11 -9.27 19.48
CA LEU A 129 2.42 -8.75 19.09
C LEU A 129 2.28 -7.75 17.95
N CYS A 130 2.76 -6.52 18.12
CA CYS A 130 2.90 -5.53 17.07
C CYS A 130 4.32 -5.55 16.52
N THR A 131 4.49 -5.98 15.27
CA THR A 131 5.80 -6.03 14.60
C THR A 131 5.64 -5.75 13.11
N ILE A 132 6.69 -5.18 12.49
CA ILE A 132 6.82 -5.11 11.03
C ILE A 132 7.84 -6.13 10.50
N ASP A 133 8.54 -6.85 11.38
CA ASP A 133 9.51 -7.86 11.00
C ASP A 133 8.81 -9.12 10.46
N TYR A 134 9.28 -9.58 9.30
CA TYR A 134 8.68 -10.72 8.62
C TYR A 134 8.94 -12.04 9.34
N ASN A 135 10.14 -12.23 9.88
CA ASN A 135 10.57 -13.48 10.53
C ASN A 135 9.91 -13.65 11.90
N LEU A 136 9.86 -12.57 12.68
CA LEU A 136 9.17 -12.54 13.97
C LEU A 136 7.67 -12.76 13.78
N ASN A 137 7.04 -12.12 12.78
CA ASN A 137 5.63 -12.36 12.44
C ASN A 137 5.37 -13.84 12.08
N LYS A 138 6.19 -14.44 11.21
CA LYS A 138 6.08 -15.87 10.87
C LYS A 138 6.21 -16.78 12.09
N SER A 139 7.22 -16.52 12.92
CA SER A 139 7.48 -17.30 14.15
C SER A 139 6.34 -17.18 15.15
N ALA A 140 5.82 -15.97 15.35
CA ALA A 140 4.67 -15.68 16.21
C ALA A 140 3.42 -16.46 15.78
N ARG A 141 3.10 -16.47 14.49
CA ARG A 141 1.94 -17.21 13.96
C ARG A 141 2.05 -18.72 14.19
N VAL A 142 3.24 -19.30 14.03
CA VAL A 142 3.48 -20.73 14.32
C VAL A 142 3.24 -21.04 15.80
N GLN A 143 3.59 -20.11 16.67
CA GLN A 143 3.42 -20.22 18.12
C GLN A 143 2.02 -19.82 18.62
N GLY A 144 1.07 -19.55 17.71
CA GLY A 144 -0.31 -19.19 18.05
C GLY A 144 -0.47 -17.77 18.62
N VAL A 145 0.55 -16.92 18.48
CA VAL A 145 0.50 -15.52 18.91
C VAL A 145 -0.17 -14.68 17.82
N ILE A 146 -1.16 -13.87 18.22
CA ILE A 146 -1.83 -12.94 17.31
C ILE A 146 -0.88 -11.79 16.98
N VAL A 147 -0.68 -11.52 15.69
CA VAL A 147 0.21 -10.47 15.20
C VAL A 147 -0.60 -9.32 14.60
N VAL A 148 -0.32 -8.10 15.06
CA VAL A 148 -0.75 -6.84 14.44
C VAL A 148 0.43 -6.31 13.62
N ASN A 149 0.36 -6.48 12.30
CA ASN A 149 1.40 -5.98 11.41
C ASN A 149 0.98 -4.63 10.80
N ILE A 150 1.73 -3.56 11.10
CA ILE A 150 1.44 -2.22 10.61
C ILE A 150 1.49 -2.15 9.08
N ASN A 151 2.38 -2.91 8.43
CA ASN A 151 2.41 -2.99 6.98
C ASN A 151 1.11 -3.60 6.43
N GLU A 152 0.63 -4.69 7.01
CA GLU A 152 -0.62 -5.34 6.61
C GLU A 152 -1.82 -4.40 6.83
N LEU A 153 -1.85 -3.68 7.95
CA LEU A 153 -2.87 -2.66 8.22
C LEU A 153 -2.84 -1.54 7.19
N ALA A 154 -1.67 -0.99 6.87
CA ALA A 154 -1.53 0.06 5.88
C ALA A 154 -1.99 -0.40 4.48
N HIS A 155 -1.72 -1.66 4.13
CA HIS A 155 -2.22 -2.26 2.88
C HIS A 155 -3.74 -2.43 2.88
N ALA A 156 -4.33 -2.87 3.99
CA ALA A 156 -5.77 -3.05 4.13
C ALA A 156 -6.56 -1.74 4.06
N LEU A 157 -5.93 -0.63 4.48
CA LEU A 157 -6.52 0.71 4.42
C LEU A 157 -6.41 1.40 3.05
N ARG A 158 -5.70 0.80 2.08
CA ARG A 158 -5.62 1.39 0.74
C ARG A 158 -6.98 1.32 0.05
N THR A 159 -7.44 2.48 -0.45
CA THR A 159 -8.67 2.57 -1.24
C THR A 159 -8.61 1.56 -2.38
N THR A 160 -9.60 0.69 -2.45
CA THR A 160 -9.75 -0.24 -3.57
C THR A 160 -10.77 0.38 -4.50
N HIS A 161 -10.35 0.71 -5.72
CA HIS A 161 -11.29 1.15 -6.74
C HIS A 161 -12.24 0.01 -7.10
N LEU A 162 -13.53 0.26 -7.02
CA LEU A 162 -14.55 -0.74 -7.32
C LEU A 162 -14.94 -0.67 -8.80
N PRO A 163 -15.31 -1.80 -9.44
CA PRO A 163 -16.02 -1.76 -10.71
C PRO A 163 -17.24 -0.82 -10.62
N GLY A 164 -17.40 0.05 -11.61
CA GLY A 164 -18.42 1.10 -11.67
C GLY A 164 -17.98 2.46 -11.14
N GLU A 165 -16.82 2.56 -10.48
CA GLU A 165 -16.29 3.84 -9.99
C GLU A 165 -15.78 4.69 -11.16
N ILE A 166 -16.14 5.98 -11.15
CA ILE A 166 -15.66 6.96 -12.14
C ILE A 166 -14.42 7.64 -11.58
N ILE A 167 -13.33 7.57 -12.34
CA ILE A 167 -12.01 8.05 -11.93
C ILE A 167 -11.49 8.98 -13.03
N GLU A 168 -10.91 10.11 -12.63
CA GLU A 168 -10.19 10.98 -13.56
C GLU A 168 -8.73 10.54 -13.63
N ILE A 169 -8.23 10.31 -14.85
CA ILE A 169 -6.87 9.84 -15.05
C ILE A 169 -6.22 10.49 -16.26
N LYS A 170 -4.93 10.81 -16.12
CA LYS A 170 -4.10 11.22 -17.25
C LYS A 170 -3.60 10.00 -18.01
N LEU A 171 -3.95 9.90 -19.28
CA LEU A 171 -3.41 8.88 -20.17
C LEU A 171 -2.00 9.28 -20.59
N GLN A 172 -1.03 8.41 -20.36
CA GLN A 172 0.39 8.73 -20.56
C GLN A 172 1.00 7.95 -21.72
N GLN A 173 0.60 6.69 -21.88
CA GLN A 173 1.26 5.76 -22.79
C GLN A 173 0.24 4.91 -23.56
N GLN A 174 0.68 4.31 -24.66
CA GLN A 174 -0.11 3.32 -25.38
C GLN A 174 -0.13 2.00 -24.59
N GLY A 175 -1.29 1.34 -24.53
CA GLY A 175 -1.42 0.01 -23.92
C GLY A 175 -0.88 -1.11 -24.79
N GLN A 176 -1.01 -2.33 -24.28
CA GLN A 176 -0.58 -3.54 -24.99
C GLN A 176 -1.34 -3.68 -26.32
N ASP A 177 -2.65 -3.48 -26.30
CA ASP A 177 -3.46 -3.49 -27.51
C ASP A 177 -3.45 -2.12 -28.20
N SER A 178 -3.52 -2.14 -29.53
CA SER A 178 -3.39 -0.92 -30.35
C SER A 178 -4.42 0.17 -30.06
N HIS A 179 -5.58 -0.18 -29.50
CA HIS A 179 -6.68 0.71 -29.12
C HIS A 179 -6.62 1.19 -27.66
N GLN A 180 -5.77 0.58 -26.82
CA GLN A 180 -5.68 0.90 -25.39
C GLN A 180 -4.76 2.09 -25.14
N ALA A 181 -5.05 2.79 -24.05
CA ALA A 181 -4.14 3.73 -23.42
C ALA A 181 -3.94 3.35 -21.94
N VAL A 182 -2.81 3.76 -21.37
CA VAL A 182 -2.44 3.47 -19.99
C VAL A 182 -2.19 4.78 -19.25
N GLY A 183 -2.74 4.86 -18.05
CA GLY A 183 -2.40 5.86 -17.05
C GLY A 183 -2.02 5.19 -15.73
N TYR A 184 -1.60 6.01 -14.77
CA TYR A 184 -1.30 5.55 -13.42
C TYR A 184 -2.06 6.42 -12.42
N LEU A 185 -2.58 5.79 -11.38
CA LEU A 185 -3.14 6.47 -10.22
C LEU A 185 -2.01 6.88 -9.26
N ASP A 186 -2.35 7.74 -8.29
CA ASP A 186 -1.39 8.26 -7.32
C ASP A 186 -0.78 7.15 -6.44
N ASP A 187 -1.48 6.02 -6.28
CA ASP A 187 -1.03 4.85 -5.53
C ASP A 187 -0.15 3.89 -6.36
N GLY A 188 0.10 4.22 -7.63
CA GLY A 188 0.88 3.40 -8.58
C GLY A 188 0.07 2.34 -9.31
N THR A 189 -1.24 2.23 -9.10
CA THR A 189 -2.10 1.30 -9.84
C THR A 189 -2.11 1.66 -11.33
N MET A 190 -1.76 0.69 -12.18
CA MET A 190 -1.77 0.86 -13.64
C MET A 190 -3.20 0.77 -14.14
N VAL A 191 -3.70 1.80 -14.80
CA VAL A 191 -5.05 1.84 -15.37
C VAL A 191 -4.98 1.68 -16.87
N VAL A 192 -5.51 0.56 -17.37
CA VAL A 192 -5.63 0.26 -18.80
C VAL A 192 -7.02 0.67 -19.26
N VAL A 193 -7.09 1.69 -20.11
CA VAL A 193 -8.34 2.25 -20.62
C VAL A 193 -8.54 1.78 -22.05
N ASP A 194 -9.65 1.09 -22.27
CA ASP A 194 -10.00 0.58 -23.59
C ASP A 194 -10.50 1.70 -24.53
N HIS A 195 -10.25 1.55 -25.83
CA HIS A 195 -10.59 2.53 -26.88
C HIS A 195 -10.07 3.97 -26.67
N ALA A 196 -9.08 4.17 -25.79
CA ALA A 196 -8.62 5.49 -25.38
C ALA A 196 -7.30 5.96 -26.01
N LYS A 197 -6.75 5.24 -27.00
CA LYS A 197 -5.48 5.60 -27.66
C LYS A 197 -5.42 7.06 -28.14
N GLN A 198 -6.52 7.57 -28.70
CA GLN A 198 -6.59 8.94 -29.24
C GLN A 198 -6.58 10.02 -28.16
N ARG A 199 -6.74 9.64 -26.89
CA ARG A 199 -6.80 10.53 -25.73
C ARG A 199 -5.50 10.52 -24.93
N ILE A 200 -4.44 9.85 -25.41
CA ILE A 200 -3.12 9.89 -24.78
C ILE A 200 -2.64 11.35 -24.68
N GLY A 201 -2.13 11.71 -23.50
CA GLY A 201 -1.73 13.06 -23.11
C GLY A 201 -2.82 13.87 -22.39
N GLN A 202 -4.08 13.41 -22.40
CA GLN A 202 -5.22 14.12 -21.83
C GLN A 202 -5.66 13.49 -20.49
N ASN A 203 -6.28 14.32 -19.64
CA ASN A 203 -7.06 13.83 -18.50
C ASN A 203 -8.45 13.41 -19.00
N VAL A 204 -8.88 12.21 -18.64
CA VAL A 204 -10.18 11.66 -19.03
C VAL A 204 -10.88 11.05 -17.83
N GLN A 205 -12.21 11.09 -17.82
CA GLN A 205 -13.02 10.32 -16.88
C GLN A 205 -13.27 8.93 -17.44
N VAL A 206 -12.97 7.93 -16.62
CA VAL A 206 -13.10 6.52 -16.97
C VAL A 206 -13.87 5.78 -15.90
N GLU A 207 -14.68 4.83 -16.31
CA GLU A 207 -15.40 3.92 -15.42
C GLU A 207 -14.58 2.65 -15.26
N ALA A 208 -14.22 2.32 -14.02
CA ALA A 208 -13.59 1.06 -13.65
C ALA A 208 -14.48 -0.12 -14.06
N THR A 209 -13.92 -1.09 -14.78
CA THR A 209 -14.65 -2.29 -15.23
C THR A 209 -14.22 -3.54 -14.47
N ARG A 210 -12.92 -3.72 -14.26
CA ARG A 210 -12.37 -4.86 -13.51
C ARG A 210 -11.02 -4.51 -12.91
N VAL A 211 -10.70 -5.12 -11.78
CA VAL A 211 -9.39 -5.03 -11.13
C VAL A 211 -8.71 -6.39 -11.27
N LEU A 212 -7.45 -6.42 -11.72
CA LEU A 212 -6.59 -7.59 -11.72
C LEU A 212 -5.37 -7.34 -10.84
N GLN A 213 -5.03 -8.31 -9.99
CA GLN A 213 -3.77 -8.34 -9.27
C GLN A 213 -2.77 -9.18 -10.10
N THR A 214 -1.61 -8.61 -10.42
CA THR A 214 -0.49 -9.31 -11.06
C THR A 214 0.74 -9.33 -10.15
N GLU A 215 1.78 -10.06 -10.53
CA GLU A 215 3.07 -10.08 -9.81
C GLU A 215 3.74 -8.70 -9.78
N ALA A 216 3.53 -7.88 -10.81
CA ALA A 216 4.09 -6.53 -10.91
C ALA A 216 3.26 -5.46 -10.19
N GLY A 217 2.04 -5.77 -9.74
CA GLY A 217 1.19 -4.83 -9.01
C GLY A 217 -0.29 -4.95 -9.32
N LYS A 218 -1.05 -3.90 -9.00
CA LYS A 218 -2.48 -3.80 -9.31
C LYS A 218 -2.68 -3.20 -10.69
N MET A 219 -3.56 -3.80 -11.47
CA MET A 219 -4.00 -3.32 -12.77
C MET A 219 -5.52 -3.09 -12.74
N LEU A 220 -5.96 -1.88 -13.11
CA LEU A 220 -7.36 -1.51 -13.23
C LEU A 220 -7.71 -1.40 -14.72
N PHE A 221 -8.71 -2.12 -15.19
CA PHE A 221 -9.23 -1.92 -16.53
C PHE A 221 -10.42 -0.98 -16.46
N ALA A 222 -10.49 -0.04 -17.38
CA ALA A 222 -11.54 0.95 -17.42
C ALA A 222 -11.99 1.25 -18.86
N ARG A 223 -13.15 1.89 -19.00
CA ARG A 223 -13.68 2.40 -20.26
C ARG A 223 -13.97 3.89 -20.15
N LEU A 224 -13.96 4.62 -21.26
CA LEU A 224 -14.35 6.02 -21.25
C LEU A 224 -15.82 6.17 -20.85
N VAL A 225 -16.13 7.08 -19.93
CA VAL A 225 -17.51 7.35 -19.48
C VAL A 225 -18.40 7.82 -20.65
N ASN A 226 -17.80 8.47 -21.64
CA ASN A 226 -18.52 8.97 -22.82
C ASN A 226 -18.84 7.89 -23.88
N ASP A 227 -18.36 6.65 -23.71
CA ASP A 227 -18.61 5.54 -24.63
C ASP A 227 -19.82 4.66 -24.21
N ILE A 228 -20.65 5.10 -23.26
CA ILE A 228 -21.92 4.41 -22.96
C ILE A 228 -22.81 4.50 -24.21
N PRO A 229 -23.12 3.37 -24.89
CA PRO A 229 -24.02 3.40 -26.03
C PRO A 229 -25.38 3.88 -25.54
N ASN A 230 -25.89 4.97 -26.13
CA ASN A 230 -27.20 5.50 -25.84
C ASN A 230 -28.29 4.48 -26.27
N ILE A 231 -28.70 3.59 -25.36
CA ILE A 231 -29.81 2.65 -25.59
C ILE A 231 -31.15 3.41 -25.47
N LYS A 232 -31.41 4.40 -26.34
CA LYS A 232 -32.73 5.02 -26.50
C LYS A 232 -32.95 5.52 -27.93
N SER A 233 -33.14 4.58 -28.85
CA SER A 233 -33.94 4.76 -30.09
C SER A 233 -33.99 3.47 -30.93
N ARG A 234 -34.52 2.39 -30.35
CA ARG A 234 -35.16 1.36 -31.21
C ARG A 234 -36.55 1.88 -31.57
N GLU A 235 -36.61 2.69 -32.62
CA GLU A 235 -37.86 2.94 -33.34
C GLU A 235 -38.43 1.59 -33.80
N THR A 236 -39.66 1.31 -33.36
CA THR A 236 -40.47 0.19 -33.80
C THR A 236 -40.87 0.39 -35.26
N LYS A 237 -40.08 -0.14 -36.20
CA LYS A 237 -40.56 -0.33 -37.58
C LYS A 237 -41.72 -1.34 -37.57
N LYS A 238 -42.94 -0.84 -37.83
CA LYS A 238 -44.15 -1.64 -38.10
C LYS A 238 -43.95 -2.52 -39.36
N PRO A 239 -44.60 -3.70 -39.46
CA PRO A 239 -44.39 -4.63 -40.55
C PRO A 239 -45.02 -4.15 -41.86
N ILE A 240 -44.35 -4.53 -42.94
CA ILE A 240 -44.66 -4.30 -44.35
C ILE A 240 -45.95 -5.06 -44.74
N LEU A 241 -46.91 -4.37 -45.36
CA LEU A 241 -47.99 -4.98 -46.13
C LEU A 241 -47.93 -4.50 -47.58
N SER A 242 -47.84 -5.50 -48.45
CA SER A 242 -47.75 -5.55 -49.91
C SER A 242 -48.56 -4.52 -50.71
N ALA A 243 -47.93 -3.92 -51.73
CA ALA A 243 -48.55 -3.63 -53.02
C ALA A 243 -47.49 -3.52 -54.14
N LYS A 244 -47.85 -3.94 -55.35
CA LYS A 244 -46.99 -4.43 -56.43
C LYS A 244 -47.05 -3.51 -57.68
N LYS A 245 -45.87 -3.06 -58.17
CA LYS A 245 -45.47 -2.65 -59.55
C LYS A 245 -46.19 -1.46 -60.26
N PRO A 246 -45.66 -0.85 -61.36
CA PRO A 246 -44.47 -1.17 -62.19
C PRO A 246 -43.51 0.02 -62.60
N ASN A 247 -42.33 -0.39 -63.11
CA ASN A 247 -41.34 0.21 -64.05
C ASN A 247 -41.41 1.68 -64.53
N PHE A 248 -40.23 2.35 -64.54
CA PHE A 248 -39.78 3.21 -65.65
C PHE A 248 -38.22 3.33 -65.69
N ASP A 249 -37.63 2.66 -66.69
CA ASP A 249 -36.57 3.09 -67.63
C ASP A 249 -35.35 4.01 -67.26
N ARG A 250 -34.18 3.54 -67.76
CA ARG A 250 -33.03 4.25 -68.40
C ARG A 250 -31.72 4.56 -67.63
N ASN A 251 -30.71 3.74 -67.91
CA ASN A 251 -29.47 4.04 -68.67
C ASN A 251 -28.60 5.30 -68.35
N ASN A 252 -27.32 5.05 -67.98
CA ASN A 252 -26.09 5.28 -68.80
C ASN A 252 -24.97 6.22 -68.25
N ARG A 253 -23.71 5.71 -68.40
CA ARG A 253 -22.38 6.34 -68.62
C ARG A 253 -21.70 7.20 -67.53
N GLN A 254 -20.47 6.85 -67.07
CA GLN A 254 -19.10 7.06 -67.65
C GLN A 254 -18.62 8.51 -67.37
N THR A 255 -17.44 8.81 -66.80
CA THR A 255 -16.09 8.74 -67.43
C THR A 255 -14.93 9.00 -66.45
N ASP A 256 -13.75 8.53 -66.86
CA ASP A 256 -12.38 8.78 -66.37
C ASP A 256 -11.95 10.25 -66.21
N HIS A 257 -10.89 10.50 -65.41
CA HIS A 257 -9.69 11.23 -65.87
C HIS A 257 -8.45 11.01 -64.96
N ARG A 258 -7.28 11.22 -65.56
CA ARG A 258 -5.93 10.72 -65.23
C ARG A 258 -4.92 11.88 -65.43
N VAL A 259 -3.71 11.75 -64.88
CA VAL A 259 -2.41 12.45 -65.22
C VAL A 259 -2.22 13.86 -64.58
N ALA A 260 -1.06 14.39 -64.13
CA ALA A 260 0.41 14.20 -64.23
C ALA A 260 1.07 14.74 -62.91
N ARG A 261 2.21 14.31 -62.35
CA ARG A 261 3.67 14.31 -62.70
C ARG A 261 4.36 15.67 -62.95
N SER A 262 5.30 16.03 -62.04
CA SER A 262 6.62 16.72 -62.22
C SER A 262 7.13 17.10 -60.81
N ASP A 263 8.41 17.16 -60.40
CA ASP A 263 9.71 16.90 -61.00
C ASP A 263 10.79 16.83 -59.89
N ARG A 264 11.99 16.36 -60.26
CA ARG A 264 13.20 16.12 -59.44
C ARG A 264 13.97 17.39 -59.04
N SER A 265 14.75 17.35 -57.96
CA SER A 265 16.21 17.65 -57.94
C SER A 265 16.83 17.46 -56.53
N VAL A 266 17.80 16.54 -56.36
CA VAL A 266 19.28 16.70 -56.30
C VAL A 266 19.84 17.01 -54.89
N SER A 267 20.61 16.05 -54.37
CA SER A 267 21.51 16.13 -53.18
C SER A 267 22.87 16.79 -53.52
N PRO A 268 23.79 17.07 -52.57
CA PRO A 268 24.82 16.05 -52.26
C PRO A 268 25.55 16.10 -50.87
N LYS A 269 26.08 14.92 -50.45
CA LYS A 269 27.43 14.65 -49.82
C LYS A 269 27.73 15.13 -48.37
N THR A 270 28.53 14.52 -47.47
CA THR A 270 29.23 13.22 -47.22
C THR A 270 29.81 13.26 -45.78
N GLN A 271 30.20 12.10 -45.20
CA GLN A 271 31.30 11.81 -44.22
C GLN A 271 30.81 11.01 -42.98
N THR A 272 31.02 9.69 -42.84
CA THR A 272 32.23 8.84 -42.55
C THR A 272 32.68 8.76 -41.08
N GLY A 273 32.75 7.52 -40.55
CA GLY A 273 33.50 7.07 -39.35
C GLY A 273 32.60 6.78 -38.14
N ARG A 274 32.74 5.74 -37.31
CA ARG A 274 33.73 4.67 -37.09
C ARG A 274 33.01 3.53 -36.34
N LYS A 275 33.27 2.25 -36.70
CA LYS A 275 32.89 1.07 -35.88
C LYS A 275 33.83 0.96 -34.68
N HIS A 276 33.28 0.74 -33.49
CA HIS A 276 34.04 0.24 -32.33
C HIS A 276 33.55 -1.16 -31.97
N ASN A 277 34.53 -2.05 -31.87
CA ASN A 277 34.42 -3.48 -31.62
C ASN A 277 34.26 -3.67 -30.09
N ARG A 278 33.09 -4.11 -29.61
CA ARG A 278 32.89 -4.51 -28.20
C ARG A 278 32.88 -6.04 -28.12
N LYS A 279 33.61 -6.60 -27.14
CA LYS A 279 33.53 -8.02 -26.78
C LYS A 279 32.13 -8.31 -26.20
N PRO A 280 31.51 -9.48 -26.48
CA PRO A 280 30.17 -9.80 -25.98
C PRO A 280 30.15 -9.92 -24.46
N SER A 281 29.09 -9.41 -23.82
CA SER A 281 28.89 -9.52 -22.37
C SER A 281 28.35 -10.91 -22.01
N GLN A 282 28.37 -11.28 -20.72
CA GLN A 282 27.82 -12.56 -20.26
C GLN A 282 26.31 -12.71 -20.50
N GLU A 283 25.58 -11.61 -20.70
CA GLU A 283 24.16 -11.63 -21.05
C GLU A 283 23.93 -12.10 -22.50
N ASP A 284 24.82 -11.73 -23.43
CA ASP A 284 24.74 -12.16 -24.84
C ASP A 284 24.88 -13.69 -24.99
N ARG A 285 25.58 -14.35 -24.05
CA ARG A 285 25.76 -15.81 -24.03
C ARG A 285 24.54 -16.57 -23.51
N LEU A 286 23.66 -15.93 -22.74
CA LEU A 286 22.46 -16.56 -22.20
C LEU A 286 21.32 -16.56 -23.22
N VAL A 287 21.32 -15.62 -24.17
CA VAL A 287 20.29 -15.54 -25.22
C VAL A 287 20.49 -16.63 -26.29
N ASP A 288 21.73 -17.04 -26.57
CA ASP A 288 22.03 -18.12 -27.51
C ASP A 288 21.78 -19.53 -26.96
N LEU A 289 21.60 -19.67 -25.64
CA LEU A 289 21.26 -20.94 -24.96
C LEU A 289 19.74 -21.18 -24.85
N ALA A 290 18.91 -20.17 -25.14
CA ALA A 290 17.45 -20.28 -25.11
C ALA A 290 16.84 -20.55 -26.50
N ASN A 291 17.63 -20.46 -27.58
CA ASN A 291 17.17 -20.61 -28.96
C ASN A 291 17.73 -21.87 -29.68
N ASN A 292 18.25 -22.84 -28.93
CA ASN A 292 18.58 -24.20 -29.41
C ASN A 292 17.93 -25.26 -28.54
#